data_AF-A0A0J1FZG5-F1
#
_entry.id   AF-A0A0J1FZG5-F1
#
_cell.length_a   1.000
_cell.length_b   1.000
_cell.length_c   1.000
_cell.angle_alpha   90.00
_cell.angle_beta   90.00
_cell.angle_gamma   90.00
#
_symmetry.space_group_name_H-M   'P 1'
#
loop_
_entity.id
_entity.type
_entity.pdbx_description
1 polymer ?
#
loop_
_entity_poly.entity_id
_entity_poly.type
_entity_poly.pdbx_seq_one_letter_code
_entity_poly.pdbx_strand_id
1 'polypeptide(L)'
;MNDNFASATYDDAILAVAEGKAAMHFNGDFFAASVLEANPEAKIGMFAMSMKDGVDVMTENMSSAGFVVYKNSKNMDTVKKVLNLWSTPEYADLYFEERPAFPAFQDVNGGEVPEYLKAVNEKYIEAGKVIPEFNYSVMDLNPLFESTLYVYYVDAPAKGNMDGKQIMEKFQGDFEQYMIDQGAEGF
;
A
#
# COMPACT_ATOMS: atom_id res chain seq x y z
N MET A 1 14.36 -4.59 -15.13
CA MET A 1 12.98 -5.14 -15.02
C MET A 1 13.10 -6.64 -15.23
N ASN A 2 12.41 -7.46 -14.45
CA ASN A 2 12.49 -8.91 -14.59
C ASN A 2 11.79 -9.35 -15.89
N ASP A 3 12.27 -10.41 -16.55
CA ASP A 3 11.72 -10.86 -17.84
C ASP A 3 10.24 -11.24 -17.78
N ASN A 4 9.77 -11.69 -16.61
CA ASN A 4 8.41 -12.11 -16.34
C ASN A 4 7.54 -11.01 -15.71
N PHE A 5 7.94 -9.73 -15.72
CA PHE A 5 7.24 -8.67 -14.99
C PHE A 5 5.75 -8.55 -15.31
N ALA A 6 5.34 -8.88 -16.54
CA ALA A 6 3.94 -8.81 -16.97
C ALA A 6 3.07 -9.97 -16.44
N SER A 7 3.69 -11.06 -16.00
CA SER A 7 3.00 -12.26 -15.50
C SER A 7 3.34 -12.61 -14.05
N ALA A 8 4.33 -11.93 -13.46
CA ALA A 8 4.77 -12.19 -12.10
C ALA A 8 3.65 -11.85 -11.12
N THR A 9 3.39 -12.79 -10.21
CA THR A 9 2.47 -12.60 -9.10
C THR A 9 3.17 -11.95 -7.92
N TYR A 10 2.39 -11.55 -6.91
CA TYR A 10 2.93 -11.06 -5.65
C TYR A 10 3.83 -12.11 -4.97
N ASP A 11 3.42 -13.37 -4.97
CA ASP A 11 4.19 -14.48 -4.39
C ASP A 11 5.49 -14.75 -5.17
N ASP A 12 5.46 -14.63 -6.51
CA ASP A 12 6.68 -14.72 -7.33
C ASP A 12 7.69 -13.62 -6.94
N ALA A 13 7.20 -12.41 -6.68
CA ALA A 13 8.05 -11.30 -6.25
C ALA A 13 8.65 -11.54 -4.85
N ILE A 14 7.86 -12.05 -3.90
CA ILE A 14 8.34 -12.43 -2.57
C ILE A 14 9.46 -13.46 -2.70
N LEU A 15 9.22 -14.56 -3.41
CA LEU A 15 10.22 -15.63 -3.59
C LEU A 15 11.47 -15.11 -4.30
N ALA A 16 11.33 -14.28 -5.33
CA ALA A 16 12.47 -13.73 -6.05
C ALA A 16 13.38 -12.89 -5.13
N VAL A 17 12.81 -12.09 -4.22
CA VAL A 17 13.60 -11.32 -3.24
C VAL A 17 14.16 -12.22 -2.15
N ALA A 18 13.34 -13.12 -1.58
CA ALA A 18 13.74 -14.06 -0.53
C ALA A 18 14.91 -14.97 -0.95
N GLU A 19 14.96 -15.37 -2.22
CA GLU A 19 16.02 -16.22 -2.79
C GLU A 19 17.20 -15.40 -3.36
N GLY A 20 17.16 -14.07 -3.28
CA GLY A 20 18.20 -13.19 -3.82
C GLY A 20 18.27 -13.11 -5.35
N LYS A 21 17.22 -13.55 -6.05
CA LYS A 21 17.09 -13.44 -7.52
C LYS A 21 16.65 -12.04 -7.96
N ALA A 22 15.99 -11.28 -7.09
CA ALA A 22 15.67 -9.88 -7.26
C ALA A 22 16.31 -9.05 -6.14
N ALA A 23 16.94 -7.94 -6.50
CA ALA A 23 17.64 -7.07 -5.54
C ALA A 23 16.70 -6.08 -4.82
N MET A 24 15.61 -5.66 -5.48
CA MET A 24 14.69 -4.64 -4.97
C MET A 24 13.26 -4.93 -5.44
N HIS A 25 12.28 -4.57 -4.62
CA HIS A 25 10.87 -4.51 -4.96
C HIS A 25 10.26 -3.23 -4.35
N PHE A 26 9.40 -2.55 -5.10
CA PHE A 26 8.76 -1.31 -4.64
C PHE A 26 7.37 -1.64 -4.08
N ASN A 27 7.23 -1.57 -2.75
CA ASN A 27 6.00 -1.92 -2.05
C ASN A 27 5.99 -1.34 -0.62
N GLY A 28 4.92 -1.57 0.11
CA GLY A 28 4.83 -1.25 1.54
C GLY A 28 5.65 -2.20 2.42
N ASP A 29 5.69 -1.88 3.72
CA ASP A 29 6.41 -2.63 4.74
C ASP A 29 5.98 -4.10 4.84
N PHE A 30 4.69 -4.37 4.61
CA PHE A 30 4.11 -5.72 4.61
C PHE A 30 4.80 -6.68 3.62
N PHE A 31 5.37 -6.19 2.53
CA PHE A 31 6.15 -7.04 1.61
C PHE A 31 7.44 -7.55 2.26
N ALA A 32 8.14 -6.68 3.01
CA ALA A 32 9.36 -7.09 3.72
C ALA A 32 9.04 -8.11 4.82
N ALA A 33 7.90 -7.96 5.51
CA ALA A 33 7.40 -8.97 6.43
C ALA A 33 7.16 -10.33 5.74
N SER A 34 6.47 -10.34 4.58
CA SER A 34 6.24 -11.58 3.81
C SER A 34 7.54 -12.23 3.29
N VAL A 35 8.55 -11.43 2.93
CA VAL A 35 9.88 -11.96 2.55
C VAL A 35 10.55 -12.66 3.72
N LEU A 36 10.50 -12.08 4.93
CA LEU A 36 11.06 -12.69 6.14
C LEU A 36 10.27 -13.91 6.60
N GLU A 37 8.96 -13.95 6.36
CA GLU A 37 8.14 -15.15 6.58
C GLU A 37 8.58 -16.30 5.64
N ALA A 38 8.81 -15.99 4.36
CA ALA A 38 9.27 -16.97 3.38
C ALA A 38 10.74 -17.41 3.59
N ASN A 39 11.61 -16.50 4.05
CA ASN A 39 13.00 -16.77 4.37
C ASN A 39 13.47 -15.89 5.55
N PRO A 40 13.45 -16.42 6.79
CA PRO A 40 13.86 -15.68 7.99
C PRO A 40 15.33 -15.22 7.99
N GLU A 41 16.19 -15.84 7.18
CA GLU A 41 17.61 -15.50 7.04
C GLU A 41 17.85 -14.42 5.97
N ALA A 42 16.81 -13.98 5.27
CA ALA A 42 16.92 -12.92 4.28
C ALA A 42 17.37 -11.60 4.91
N LYS A 43 18.39 -10.98 4.32
CA LYS A 43 18.90 -9.68 4.75
C LYS A 43 18.20 -8.58 3.97
N ILE A 44 16.98 -8.25 4.39
CA ILE A 44 16.17 -7.19 3.76
C ILE A 44 16.18 -5.91 4.59
N GLY A 45 16.14 -4.78 3.92
CA GLY A 45 15.93 -3.47 4.53
C GLY A 45 14.96 -2.64 3.67
N MET A 46 14.33 -1.66 4.28
CA MET A 46 13.47 -0.70 3.60
C MET A 46 14.14 0.67 3.54
N PHE A 47 13.91 1.39 2.44
CA PHE A 47 14.36 2.76 2.29
C PHE A 47 13.33 3.56 1.48
N ALA A 48 13.23 4.86 1.76
CA ALA A 48 12.36 5.75 1.00
C ALA A 48 12.94 6.00 -0.41
N MET A 49 12.08 5.90 -1.42
CA MET A 49 12.44 6.21 -2.80
C MET A 49 12.11 7.67 -3.10
N SER A 50 13.13 8.50 -3.35
CA SER A 50 12.91 9.86 -3.84
C SER A 50 12.73 9.84 -5.35
N MET A 51 11.55 10.21 -5.81
CA MET A 51 11.21 10.29 -7.24
C MET A 51 11.49 11.67 -7.85
N LYS A 52 11.93 12.64 -7.04
CA LYS A 52 12.20 14.02 -7.47
C LYS A 52 13.29 14.64 -6.61
N ASP A 53 14.28 15.25 -7.26
CA ASP A 53 15.36 15.95 -6.58
C ASP A 53 14.84 16.99 -5.58
N GLY A 54 15.44 17.00 -4.39
CA GLY A 54 15.07 17.89 -3.29
C GLY A 54 13.77 17.52 -2.56
N VAL A 55 13.11 16.42 -2.94
CA VAL A 55 11.96 15.88 -2.22
C VAL A 55 12.42 14.74 -1.31
N ASP A 56 12.42 15.02 0.00
CA ASP A 56 12.86 14.12 1.07
C ASP A 56 11.67 13.73 1.95
N VAL A 57 10.67 13.10 1.35
CA VAL A 57 9.48 12.56 2.03
C VAL A 57 9.23 11.13 1.59
N MET A 58 8.56 10.37 2.45
CA MET A 58 8.05 9.04 2.14
C MET A 58 6.54 9.11 1.89
N THR A 59 6.04 8.28 0.99
CA THR A 59 4.58 8.07 0.84
C THR A 59 4.10 7.01 1.82
N GLU A 60 2.98 7.27 2.49
CA GLU A 60 2.30 6.29 3.34
C GLU A 60 0.83 6.14 2.96
N ASN A 61 0.29 4.96 3.27
CA ASN A 61 -1.15 4.76 3.26
C ASN A 61 -1.73 5.40 4.53
N MET A 62 -2.50 6.48 4.35
CA MET A 62 -3.12 7.22 5.46
C MET A 62 -4.28 6.46 6.13
N SER A 63 -4.58 5.23 5.70
CA SER A 63 -5.67 4.41 6.22
C SER A 63 -5.13 3.18 6.93
N SER A 64 -5.69 2.88 8.09
CA SER A 64 -5.49 1.58 8.76
C SER A 64 -6.58 0.60 8.35
N ALA A 65 -6.27 -0.69 8.38
CA ALA A 65 -7.30 -1.72 8.31
C ALA A 65 -8.27 -1.54 9.49
N GLY A 66 -9.57 -1.59 9.22
CA GLY A 66 -10.60 -1.33 10.22
C GLY A 66 -11.82 -2.20 10.03
N PHE A 67 -12.66 -2.25 11.07
CA PHE A 67 -13.91 -2.98 11.05
C PHE A 67 -15.08 -2.02 10.78
N VAL A 68 -15.95 -2.40 9.86
CA VAL A 68 -17.22 -1.70 9.62
C VAL A 68 -18.39 -2.59 10.02
N VAL A 69 -19.42 -1.98 10.61
CA VAL A 69 -20.61 -2.71 11.07
C VAL A 69 -21.75 -2.54 10.08
N TYR A 70 -22.33 -3.65 9.63
CA TYR A 70 -23.52 -3.61 8.79
C TYR A 70 -24.68 -2.95 9.52
N LYS A 71 -25.22 -1.87 8.95
CA LYS A 71 -26.24 -1.01 9.58
C LYS A 71 -27.50 -1.75 10.04
N ASN A 72 -27.88 -2.85 9.37
CA ASN A 72 -29.07 -3.64 9.70
C ASN A 72 -28.72 -4.96 10.42
N SER A 73 -27.56 -5.04 11.09
CA SER A 73 -27.18 -6.22 11.85
C SER A 73 -28.21 -6.53 12.95
N LYS A 74 -28.71 -7.78 12.98
CA LYS A 74 -29.60 -8.27 14.04
C LYS A 74 -28.90 -8.38 15.41
N ASN A 75 -27.58 -8.29 15.43
CA ASN A 75 -26.74 -8.45 16.62
C ASN A 75 -25.95 -7.17 16.96
N MET A 76 -26.50 -5.99 16.64
CA MET A 76 -25.81 -4.70 16.75
C MET A 76 -25.18 -4.46 18.13
N ASP A 77 -25.91 -4.76 19.21
CA ASP A 77 -25.41 -4.56 20.58
C ASP A 77 -24.20 -5.45 20.90
N THR A 78 -24.23 -6.71 20.44
CA THR A 78 -23.11 -7.64 20.61
C THR A 78 -21.89 -7.18 19.82
N VAL A 79 -22.08 -6.77 18.56
CA VAL A 79 -20.97 -6.30 17.71
C VAL A 79 -20.31 -5.06 18.32
N LYS A 80 -21.10 -4.09 18.81
CA LYS A 80 -20.57 -2.91 19.49
C LYS A 80 -19.76 -3.28 20.73
N LYS A 81 -20.23 -4.22 21.55
CA LYS A 81 -19.49 -4.69 22.72
C LYS A 81 -18.15 -5.31 22.33
N VAL A 82 -18.13 -6.15 21.30
CA VAL A 82 -16.90 -6.77 20.80
C VAL A 82 -15.92 -5.72 20.30
N LEU A 83 -16.36 -4.79 19.45
CA LEU A 83 -15.48 -3.75 18.90
C LEU A 83 -14.96 -2.80 19.98
N ASN A 84 -15.81 -2.46 20.97
CA ASN A 84 -15.37 -1.64 22.11
C ASN A 84 -14.32 -2.34 22.96
N LEU A 85 -14.42 -3.66 23.17
CA LEU A 85 -13.38 -4.42 23.87
C LEU A 85 -12.11 -4.50 23.03
N TRP A 86 -12.24 -4.81 21.74
CA TRP A 86 -11.12 -4.90 20.81
C TRP A 86 -10.32 -3.60 20.72
N SER A 87 -10.97 -2.44 20.84
CA SER A 87 -10.29 -1.13 20.81
C SER A 87 -9.62 -0.72 22.12
N THR A 88 -9.61 -1.57 23.15
CA THR A 88 -8.87 -1.28 24.40
C THR A 88 -7.44 -1.80 24.31
N PRO A 89 -6.47 -1.19 25.03
CA PRO A 89 -5.09 -1.71 25.08
C PRO A 89 -5.02 -3.19 25.46
N GLU A 90 -5.81 -3.64 26.44
CA GLU A 90 -5.83 -5.04 26.87
C GLU A 90 -6.03 -6.06 25.72
N TYR A 91 -6.83 -5.72 24.72
CA TYR A 91 -7.12 -6.61 23.60
C TYR A 91 -6.38 -6.23 22.31
N ALA A 92 -6.18 -4.94 22.07
CA ALA A 92 -5.46 -4.48 20.90
C ALA A 92 -3.97 -4.83 21.00
N ASP A 93 -3.36 -4.75 22.19
CA ASP A 93 -1.95 -5.11 22.39
C ASP A 93 -1.70 -6.59 22.00
N LEU A 94 -2.63 -7.50 22.37
CA LEU A 94 -2.55 -8.91 22.00
C LEU A 94 -2.47 -9.14 20.49
N TYR A 95 -3.10 -8.27 19.69
CA TYR A 95 -3.02 -8.35 18.23
C TYR A 95 -1.61 -7.97 17.73
N PHE A 96 -0.99 -6.96 18.34
CA PHE A 96 0.33 -6.46 17.93
C PHE A 96 1.49 -7.27 18.52
N GLU A 97 1.27 -8.10 19.55
CA GLU A 97 2.28 -9.04 20.07
C GLU A 97 2.79 -10.01 18.98
N GLU A 98 1.89 -10.52 18.13
CA GLU A 98 2.24 -11.40 17.02
C GLU A 98 2.49 -10.64 15.71
N ARG A 99 2.02 -9.39 15.62
CA ARG A 99 2.04 -8.58 14.39
C ARG A 99 2.49 -7.15 14.68
N PRO A 100 3.78 -6.93 14.95
CA PRO A 100 4.26 -5.59 15.25
C PRO A 100 3.96 -4.61 14.11
N ALA A 101 3.35 -3.48 14.43
CA ALA A 101 2.95 -2.45 13.48
C ALA A 101 2.65 -1.12 14.21
N PHE A 102 2.15 -0.12 13.50
CA PHE A 102 1.79 1.18 14.06
C PHE A 102 0.28 1.24 14.41
N PRO A 103 -0.12 1.18 15.69
CA PRO A 103 -1.53 1.16 16.06
C PRO A 103 -2.22 2.50 15.81
N ALA A 104 -3.51 2.45 15.47
CA ALA A 104 -4.33 3.65 15.31
C ALA A 104 -4.74 4.30 16.64
N PHE A 105 -4.58 3.59 17.76
CA PHE A 105 -4.90 4.05 19.11
C PHE A 105 -3.63 4.43 19.86
N GLN A 106 -3.63 5.60 20.50
CA GLN A 106 -2.42 6.19 21.12
C GLN A 106 -1.87 5.40 22.32
N ASP A 107 -2.74 4.65 23.00
CA ASP A 107 -2.45 3.89 24.21
C ASP A 107 -2.22 2.39 23.96
N VAL A 108 -2.25 1.96 22.69
CA VAL A 108 -2.00 0.59 22.28
C VAL A 108 -0.51 0.39 21.98
N ASN A 109 0.07 -0.67 22.51
CA ASN A 109 1.44 -1.05 22.23
C ASN A 109 1.54 -1.79 20.89
N GLY A 110 2.18 -1.15 19.91
CA GLY A 110 2.40 -1.71 18.57
C GLY A 110 3.48 -2.77 18.45
N GLY A 111 4.17 -3.10 19.55
CA GLY A 111 5.32 -3.99 19.55
C GLY A 111 6.62 -3.29 19.13
N GLU A 112 7.70 -4.07 19.00
CA GLU A 112 8.99 -3.54 18.53
C GLU A 112 8.94 -3.24 17.03
N VAL A 113 9.35 -2.04 16.63
CA VAL A 113 9.51 -1.70 15.21
C VAL A 113 10.52 -2.66 14.58
N PRO A 114 10.12 -3.44 13.54
CA PRO A 114 11.02 -4.40 12.90
C PRO A 114 12.30 -3.74 12.37
N GLU A 115 13.41 -4.47 12.41
CA GLU A 115 14.74 -3.95 12.01
C GLU A 115 14.74 -3.34 10.60
N TYR A 116 14.02 -3.95 9.67
CA TYR A 116 13.91 -3.45 8.29
C TYR A 116 13.21 -2.09 8.17
N LEU A 117 12.44 -1.67 9.19
CA LEU A 117 11.74 -0.38 9.26
C LEU A 117 12.43 0.67 10.12
N LYS A 118 13.31 0.30 11.06
CA LYS A 118 13.84 1.25 12.05
C LYS A 118 14.38 2.54 11.43
N ALA A 119 15.22 2.42 10.41
CA ALA A 119 15.80 3.58 9.72
C ALA A 119 14.75 4.45 9.00
N VAL A 120 13.67 3.84 8.48
CA VAL A 120 12.55 4.56 7.85
C VAL A 120 11.70 5.26 8.91
N ASN A 121 11.38 4.55 9.99
CA ASN A 121 10.62 5.08 11.11
C ASN A 121 11.27 6.34 11.70
N GLU A 122 12.54 6.25 12.08
CA GLU A 122 13.29 7.37 12.68
C GLU A 122 13.41 8.57 11.73
N LYS A 123 13.71 8.32 10.45
CA LYS A 123 14.02 9.41 9.50
C LYS A 123 12.79 10.07 8.90
N TYR A 124 11.68 9.33 8.75
CA TYR A 124 10.51 9.80 8.01
C TYR A 124 9.25 9.82 8.87
N ILE A 125 8.90 8.72 9.54
CA ILE A 125 7.63 8.61 10.28
C ILE A 125 7.66 9.51 11.53
N GLU A 126 8.62 9.30 12.43
CA GLU A 126 8.77 10.09 13.65
C GLU A 126 9.12 11.55 13.38
N ALA A 127 9.80 11.81 12.25
CA ALA A 127 10.15 13.15 11.79
C ALA A 127 8.99 13.89 11.11
N GLY A 128 7.84 13.25 10.89
CA GLY A 128 6.69 13.83 10.19
C GLY A 128 6.94 14.13 8.71
N LYS A 129 7.90 13.44 8.08
CA LYS A 129 8.22 13.54 6.64
C LYS A 129 7.51 12.47 5.83
N VAL A 130 6.23 12.29 6.12
CA VAL A 130 5.33 11.38 5.41
C VAL A 130 4.25 12.17 4.70
N ILE A 131 3.87 11.73 3.50
CA ILE A 131 2.77 12.28 2.73
C ILE A 131 1.82 11.16 2.28
N PRO A 132 0.54 11.46 2.05
CA PRO A 132 -0.39 10.46 1.51
C PRO A 132 0.10 9.92 0.16
N GLU A 133 -0.03 8.61 -0.04
CA GLU A 133 0.17 7.99 -1.35
C GLU A 133 -0.81 8.53 -2.40
N PHE A 134 -0.43 8.44 -3.68
CA PHE A 134 -1.23 8.96 -4.78
C PHE A 134 -2.67 8.44 -4.79
N ASN A 135 -2.85 7.15 -4.51
CA ASN A 135 -4.16 6.49 -4.47
C ASN A 135 -5.14 7.14 -3.48
N TYR A 136 -4.62 7.70 -2.38
CA TYR A 136 -5.45 8.44 -1.42
C TYR A 136 -6.13 9.65 -2.06
N SER A 137 -5.49 10.30 -3.04
CA SER A 137 -6.00 11.51 -3.69
C SER A 137 -6.95 11.23 -4.85
N VAL A 138 -7.02 9.98 -5.33
CA VAL A 138 -7.73 9.60 -6.57
C VAL A 138 -8.65 8.39 -6.36
N MET A 139 -9.05 8.13 -5.12
CA MET A 139 -9.78 6.93 -4.72
C MET A 139 -11.10 6.74 -5.51
N ASP A 140 -11.80 7.83 -5.82
CA ASP A 140 -13.04 7.80 -6.63
C ASP A 140 -12.80 7.36 -8.08
N LEU A 141 -11.56 7.43 -8.57
CA LEU A 141 -11.15 7.01 -9.92
C LEU A 141 -10.60 5.59 -9.96
N ASN A 142 -10.51 4.87 -8.83
CA ASN A 142 -9.97 3.52 -8.78
C ASN A 142 -10.62 2.57 -9.81
N PRO A 143 -11.95 2.54 -10.01
CA PRO A 143 -12.57 1.68 -11.03
C PRO A 143 -12.07 1.96 -12.45
N LEU A 144 -11.79 3.24 -12.76
CA LEU A 144 -11.21 3.63 -14.04
C LEU A 144 -9.75 3.15 -14.12
N PHE A 145 -8.94 3.38 -13.07
CA PHE A 145 -7.52 3.07 -13.09
C PHE A 145 -7.26 1.56 -13.24
N GLU A 146 -8.05 0.73 -12.54
CA GLU A 146 -7.98 -0.74 -12.59
C GLU A 146 -8.24 -1.29 -14.01
N SER A 147 -9.06 -0.60 -14.80
CA SER A 147 -9.39 -1.02 -16.17
C SER A 147 -8.57 -0.31 -17.25
N THR A 148 -7.83 0.75 -16.91
CA THR A 148 -7.11 1.60 -17.86
C THR A 148 -5.65 1.83 -17.45
N LEU A 149 -5.36 2.87 -16.67
CA LEU A 149 -4.02 3.35 -16.38
C LEU A 149 -3.07 2.25 -15.89
N TYR A 150 -3.49 1.44 -14.93
CA TYR A 150 -2.67 0.35 -14.40
C TYR A 150 -2.41 -0.74 -15.43
N VAL A 151 -3.39 -1.05 -16.27
CA VAL A 151 -3.22 -1.98 -17.40
C VAL A 151 -2.21 -1.42 -18.39
N TYR A 152 -2.29 -0.13 -18.73
CA TYR A 152 -1.36 0.49 -19.69
C TYR A 152 0.08 0.50 -19.19
N TYR A 153 0.30 0.72 -17.88
CA TYR A 153 1.63 0.66 -17.28
C TYR A 153 2.30 -0.72 -17.40
N VAL A 154 1.53 -1.80 -17.46
CA VAL A 154 2.06 -3.16 -17.65
C VAL A 154 2.16 -3.49 -19.14
N ASP A 155 1.09 -3.22 -19.91
CA ASP A 155 0.98 -3.62 -21.32
C ASP A 155 1.94 -2.86 -22.24
N ALA A 156 2.10 -1.55 -22.04
CA ALA A 156 2.91 -0.71 -22.91
C ALA A 156 4.39 -1.13 -22.96
N PRO A 157 5.08 -1.32 -21.82
CA PRO A 157 6.45 -1.83 -21.84
C PRO A 157 6.52 -3.28 -22.33
N ALA A 158 5.51 -4.12 -22.05
CA ALA A 158 5.50 -5.51 -22.49
C ALA A 158 5.39 -5.64 -24.03
N LYS A 159 4.63 -4.73 -24.66
CA LYS A 159 4.43 -4.68 -26.11
C LYS A 159 5.44 -3.76 -26.83
N GLY A 160 6.10 -2.87 -26.09
CA GLY A 160 6.97 -1.83 -26.65
C GLY A 160 6.24 -0.85 -27.57
N ASN A 161 4.94 -0.65 -27.36
CA ASN A 161 4.06 0.04 -28.32
C ASN A 161 3.66 1.48 -27.92
N MET A 162 3.87 1.87 -26.66
CA MET A 162 3.58 3.22 -26.16
C MET A 162 4.67 3.68 -25.19
N ASP A 163 5.03 4.95 -25.28
CA ASP A 163 5.84 5.62 -24.25
C ASP A 163 4.97 6.21 -23.13
N GLY A 164 5.61 6.78 -22.10
CA GLY A 164 4.90 7.37 -20.97
C GLY A 164 3.96 8.52 -21.36
N LYS A 165 4.31 9.31 -22.38
CA LYS A 165 3.46 10.42 -22.84
C LYS A 165 2.19 9.88 -23.49
N GLN A 166 2.33 8.87 -24.35
CA GLN A 166 1.21 8.23 -25.05
C GLN A 166 0.27 7.51 -24.08
N ILE A 167 0.80 6.88 -23.02
CA ILE A 167 -0.02 6.29 -21.95
C ILE A 167 -0.90 7.36 -21.30
N MET A 168 -0.31 8.51 -20.94
CA MET A 168 -1.06 9.60 -20.29
C MET A 168 -2.06 10.27 -21.23
N GLU A 169 -1.71 10.47 -22.50
CA GLU A 169 -2.64 11.00 -23.51
C GLU A 169 -3.83 10.07 -23.73
N LYS A 170 -3.59 8.75 -23.77
CA LYS A 170 -4.66 7.78 -23.86
C LYS A 170 -5.55 7.84 -22.62
N PHE A 171 -4.95 7.78 -21.44
CA PHE A 171 -5.66 7.79 -20.17
C PHE A 171 -6.48 9.08 -19.98
N GLN A 172 -5.98 10.23 -20.45
CA GLN A 172 -6.72 11.50 -20.43
C GLN A 172 -8.07 11.40 -21.15
N GLY A 173 -8.11 10.75 -22.33
CA GLY A 173 -9.36 10.53 -23.06
C GLY A 173 -10.31 9.58 -22.32
N ASP A 174 -9.78 8.52 -21.69
CA ASP A 174 -10.58 7.59 -20.88
C ASP A 174 -11.15 8.31 -19.64
N PHE A 175 -10.37 9.20 -19.01
CA PHE A 175 -10.79 10.03 -17.88
C PHE A 175 -11.88 11.03 -18.27
N GLU A 176 -11.72 11.76 -19.36
CA GLU A 176 -12.74 12.71 -19.84
C GLU A 176 -14.09 12.01 -20.07
N GLN A 177 -14.07 10.87 -20.75
CA GLN A 177 -15.29 10.08 -20.97
C GLN A 177 -15.89 9.57 -19.65
N TYR A 178 -15.05 9.07 -18.73
CA TYR A 178 -15.51 8.63 -17.42
C TYR A 178 -16.19 9.76 -16.64
N MET A 179 -15.64 10.97 -16.67
CA MET A 179 -16.21 12.13 -15.99
C MET A 179 -17.55 12.57 -16.61
N ILE A 180 -17.69 12.51 -17.94
CA ILE A 180 -18.98 12.70 -18.65
C ILE A 180 -20.00 11.67 -18.15
N ASP A 181 -19.61 10.40 -18.08
CA ASP A 181 -20.49 9.30 -17.69
C ASP A 181 -20.94 9.40 -16.21
N GLN A 182 -20.08 9.94 -15.33
CA GLN A 182 -20.43 10.23 -13.94
C GLN A 182 -21.26 11.52 -13.78
N GLY A 183 -21.47 12.30 -14.84
CA GLY A 183 -22.18 13.58 -14.79
C GLY A 183 -21.43 14.66 -14.01
N ALA A 184 -20.11 14.64 -14.05
CA ALA A 184 -19.29 15.63 -13.37
C ALA A 184 -19.43 17.02 -14.03
N GLU A 185 -19.53 18.07 -13.21
CA GLU A 185 -19.64 19.44 -13.73
C GLU A 185 -18.35 19.85 -14.45
N GLY A 186 -18.49 20.35 -15.69
CA GLY A 186 -17.36 20.84 -16.49
C GLY A 186 -16.71 19.80 -17.41
N PHE A 187 -17.29 18.62 -17.56
CA PHE A 187 -16.91 17.59 -18.53
C PHE A 187 -18.02 17.32 -19.55
#